data_AF-A0AA88H1S8-F1
#
_entry.id   AF-A0AA88H1S8-F1
#
_cell.length_a   1.000
_cell.length_b   1.000
_cell.length_c   1.000
_cell.angle_alpha   90.00
_cell.angle_beta   90.00
_cell.angle_gamma   90.00
#
_symmetry.space_group_name_H-M   'P 1'
#
loop_
_entity.id
_entity.type
_entity.pdbx_description
1 polymer ?
#
loop_
_entity_poly.entity_id
_entity_poly.type
_entity_poly.pdbx_seq_one_letter_code
_entity_poly.pdbx_strand_id
1 'polypeptide(L)'
;MPRAELGIYGVPAGFGDLISIDIWGSGDGLPVSAKGDRCVLTIVDHFNSFLYAYPVPDEKAGTIAKTLATHLFLKHEEVTSYLKIRRWYTSGYMSMPNGKVERKHRELAYMLGIYSMQKPNHWDDNLPFVVFAINTVYSATLGDTPFFIQHLRHPKICTESIGNERKYYNLDQYKQERVMRMKKAMEQVAKNLEKAMVK
;
A
#
# COMPACT_ATOMS: atom_id res chain seq x y z
N MET A 1 -13.64 13.62 32.44
CA MET A 1 -14.15 12.71 31.40
C MET A 1 -13.18 11.55 31.30
N PRO A 2 -13.64 10.28 31.23
CA PRO A 2 -12.73 9.14 31.15
C PRO A 2 -11.98 9.16 29.81
N ARG A 3 -10.68 8.82 29.85
CA ARG A 3 -9.84 8.62 28.65
C ARG A 3 -10.50 7.55 27.76
N ALA A 4 -10.70 7.84 26.48
CA ALA A 4 -11.04 6.80 25.51
C ALA A 4 -9.88 5.81 25.43
N GLU A 5 -10.18 4.53 25.62
CA GLU A 5 -9.19 3.45 25.57
C GLU A 5 -8.57 3.35 24.17
N LEU A 6 -7.24 3.25 24.13
CA LEU A 6 -6.37 3.18 22.95
C LEU A 6 -6.50 1.87 22.12
N GLY A 7 -7.59 1.11 22.25
CA GLY A 7 -7.60 -0.32 21.92
C GLY A 7 -8.85 -0.87 21.23
N ILE A 8 -9.26 -0.36 20.06
CA ILE A 8 -10.43 -0.90 19.34
C ILE A 8 -10.12 -1.52 17.97
N TYR A 9 -8.87 -1.43 17.47
CA TYR A 9 -8.51 -2.07 16.21
C TYR A 9 -7.79 -3.39 16.49
N GLY A 10 -8.47 -4.50 16.20
CA GLY A 10 -7.84 -5.81 16.15
C GLY A 10 -6.74 -5.84 15.08
N VAL A 11 -5.80 -6.76 15.22
CA VAL A 11 -4.80 -7.04 14.18
C VAL A 11 -5.54 -7.39 12.89
N PRO A 12 -5.24 -6.75 11.74
CA PRO A 12 -5.85 -7.14 10.48
C PRO A 12 -5.52 -8.61 10.20
N ALA A 13 -6.55 -9.41 9.91
CA ALA A 13 -6.44 -10.85 9.72
C ALA A 13 -6.13 -11.22 8.25
N GLY A 14 -6.35 -10.28 7.33
CA GLY A 14 -6.08 -10.44 5.91
C GLY A 14 -6.06 -9.13 5.13
N PHE A 15 -5.83 -9.29 3.82
CA PHE A 15 -5.77 -8.17 2.87
C PHE A 15 -7.08 -7.40 2.83
N GLY A 16 -6.98 -6.07 2.87
CA GLY A 16 -8.12 -5.18 2.79
C GLY A 16 -8.96 -5.06 4.07
N ASP A 17 -8.61 -5.78 5.15
CA ASP A 17 -9.32 -5.68 6.43
C ASP A 17 -9.20 -4.27 7.04
N LEU A 18 -8.03 -3.65 6.88
CA LEU A 18 -7.77 -2.29 7.29
C LEU A 18 -6.88 -1.58 6.26
N ILE A 19 -7.42 -0.52 5.67
CA ILE A 19 -6.74 0.31 4.69
C ILE A 19 -6.73 1.75 5.21
N SER A 20 -5.55 2.38 5.23
CA SER A 20 -5.43 3.83 5.40
C SER A 20 -5.39 4.49 4.03
N ILE A 21 -6.18 5.55 3.88
CA ILE A 21 -6.15 6.42 2.71
C ILE A 21 -5.75 7.80 3.20
N ASP A 22 -4.81 8.42 2.52
CA ASP A 22 -4.34 9.76 2.85
C ASP A 22 -4.02 10.54 1.57
N ILE A 23 -3.95 11.86 1.71
CA ILE A 23 -3.55 12.74 0.62
C ILE A 23 -2.38 13.60 1.09
N TRP A 24 -1.34 13.63 0.26
CA TRP A 24 -0.10 14.35 0.53
C TRP A 24 0.22 15.29 -0.64
N GLY A 25 0.83 16.44 -0.37
CA GLY A 25 1.31 17.37 -1.40
C GLY A 25 0.50 18.66 -1.55
N SER A 26 -0.76 18.67 -1.07
CA SER A 26 -1.58 19.88 -1.00
C SER A 26 -1.05 20.79 0.11
N GLY A 27 -0.26 21.81 -0.25
CA GLY A 27 0.39 22.73 0.71
C GLY A 27 1.78 22.29 1.20
N ASP A 28 2.19 21.04 0.95
CA ASP A 28 3.49 20.48 1.38
C ASP A 28 4.64 20.70 0.38
N GLY A 29 4.42 21.53 -0.65
CA GLY A 29 5.49 21.98 -1.56
C GLY A 29 5.81 21.06 -2.73
N LEU A 30 4.92 20.12 -3.11
CA LEU A 30 5.05 19.48 -4.43
C LEU A 30 4.76 20.53 -5.53
N PRO A 31 5.65 20.67 -6.52
CA PRO A 31 5.36 21.54 -7.67
C PRO A 31 4.22 20.93 -8.49
N VAL A 32 3.51 21.77 -9.24
CA VAL A 32 2.51 21.28 -10.19
C VAL A 32 3.24 20.48 -11.27
N SER A 33 2.82 19.22 -11.47
CA SER A 33 3.41 18.37 -12.51
C SER A 33 3.07 18.89 -13.90
N ALA A 34 3.78 18.42 -14.92
CA ALA A 34 3.50 18.71 -16.31
C ALA A 34 2.08 18.27 -16.74
N LYS A 35 1.49 17.30 -16.04
CA LYS A 35 0.11 16.82 -16.27
C LYS A 35 -0.93 17.56 -15.44
N GLY A 36 -0.50 18.51 -14.61
CA GLY A 36 -1.38 19.29 -13.72
C GLY A 36 -1.66 18.63 -12.37
N ASP A 37 -0.96 17.54 -12.03
CA ASP A 37 -1.08 16.89 -10.74
C ASP A 37 -0.40 17.71 -9.65
N ARG A 38 -1.02 17.76 -8.47
CA ARG A 38 -0.55 18.57 -7.34
C ARG A 38 -0.39 17.78 -6.06
N CYS A 39 -1.10 16.67 -5.95
CA CYS A 39 -1.14 15.85 -4.76
C CYS A 39 -0.92 14.39 -5.13
N VAL A 40 -0.63 13.59 -4.12
CA VAL A 40 -0.54 12.14 -4.19
C VAL A 40 -1.58 11.56 -3.26
N LEU A 41 -2.51 10.79 -3.81
CA LEU A 41 -3.40 9.94 -3.03
C LEU A 41 -2.65 8.66 -2.68
N THR A 42 -2.40 8.43 -1.39
CA THR A 42 -1.80 7.20 -0.89
C THR A 42 -2.85 6.27 -0.30
N ILE A 43 -2.62 4.97 -0.48
CA ILE A 43 -3.45 3.91 0.07
C ILE A 43 -2.49 2.86 0.63
N VAL A 44 -2.59 2.57 1.91
CA VAL A 44 -1.75 1.59 2.59
C VAL A 44 -2.62 0.53 3.22
N ASP A 45 -2.43 -0.71 2.80
CA ASP A 45 -3.04 -1.88 3.47
C ASP A 45 -2.19 -2.22 4.70
N HIS A 46 -2.81 -2.24 5.89
CA HIS A 46 -2.10 -2.46 7.16
C HIS A 46 -1.63 -3.89 7.36
N PHE A 47 -2.23 -4.86 6.67
CA PHE A 47 -1.85 -6.26 6.75
C PHE A 47 -0.50 -6.50 6.07
N ASN A 48 -0.37 -6.07 4.82
CA ASN A 48 0.82 -6.33 4.01
C ASN A 48 1.75 -5.11 3.89
N SER A 49 1.38 -3.96 4.49
CA SER A 49 2.07 -2.67 4.36
C SER A 49 2.33 -2.24 2.91
N PHE A 50 1.53 -2.73 1.96
CA PHE A 50 1.68 -2.42 0.55
C PHE A 50 1.13 -1.03 0.27
N LEU A 51 1.95 -0.22 -0.36
CA LEU A 51 1.65 1.16 -0.71
C LEU A 51 1.14 1.22 -2.15
N TYR A 52 -0.03 1.83 -2.32
CA TYR A 52 -0.43 2.41 -3.59
C TYR A 52 -0.31 3.92 -3.48
N ALA A 53 0.16 4.57 -4.54
CA ALA A 53 0.21 6.01 -4.62
C ALA A 53 -0.18 6.44 -6.04
N TYR A 54 -1.07 7.42 -6.14
CA TYR A 54 -1.60 7.91 -7.41
C TYR A 54 -1.48 9.43 -7.45
N PRO A 55 -0.94 10.01 -8.53
CA PRO A 55 -0.96 11.46 -8.69
C PRO A 55 -2.39 11.91 -8.93
N VAL A 56 -2.77 13.03 -8.30
CA VAL A 56 -4.10 13.63 -8.45
C VAL A 56 -4.00 15.16 -8.57
N PRO A 57 -4.90 15.79 -9.35
CA PRO A 57 -4.87 17.24 -9.57
C PRO A 57 -5.31 18.06 -8.35
N ASP A 58 -6.15 17.48 -7.49
CA ASP A 58 -6.67 18.12 -6.29
C ASP A 58 -7.18 17.11 -5.25
N GLU A 59 -7.45 17.62 -4.05
CA GLU A 59 -7.97 16.90 -2.88
C GLU A 59 -9.50 16.79 -2.85
N LYS A 60 -10.18 17.11 -3.96
CA LYS A 60 -11.64 17.09 -3.99
C LYS A 60 -12.15 15.65 -3.86
N ALA A 61 -13.24 15.50 -3.13
CA ALA A 61 -13.89 14.21 -2.91
C ALA A 61 -14.23 13.47 -4.23
N GLY A 62 -14.63 14.20 -5.28
CA GLY A 62 -14.91 13.62 -6.59
C GLY A 62 -13.69 13.01 -7.27
N THR A 63 -12.54 13.71 -7.20
CA THR A 63 -11.25 13.22 -7.71
C THR A 63 -10.83 11.97 -6.97
N ILE A 64 -10.82 12.00 -5.64
CA ILE A 64 -10.45 10.86 -4.79
C ILE A 64 -11.37 9.66 -5.05
N ALA A 65 -12.68 9.86 -5.10
CA ALA A 65 -13.64 8.80 -5.38
C ALA A 65 -13.41 8.14 -6.74
N LYS A 66 -13.15 8.95 -7.79
CA LYS A 66 -12.84 8.46 -9.13
C LYS A 66 -11.53 7.65 -9.16
N THR A 67 -10.49 8.13 -8.49
CA THR A 67 -9.20 7.44 -8.41
C THR A 67 -9.33 6.09 -7.69
N LEU A 68 -10.05 6.06 -6.56
CA LEU A 68 -10.34 4.82 -5.84
C LEU A 68 -11.16 3.84 -6.68
N ALA A 69 -12.21 4.32 -7.35
CA ALA A 69 -13.01 3.50 -8.26
C ALA A 69 -12.15 2.90 -9.37
N THR A 70 -11.32 3.72 -10.03
CA THR A 70 -10.50 3.30 -11.17
C THR A 70 -9.41 2.30 -10.79
N HIS A 71 -8.70 2.56 -9.69
CA HIS A 71 -7.46 1.84 -9.40
C HIS A 71 -7.57 0.79 -8.29
N LEU A 72 -8.46 1.01 -7.32
CA LEU A 72 -8.66 0.09 -6.21
C LEU A 72 -9.82 -0.87 -6.48
N PHE A 73 -10.94 -0.35 -6.97
CA PHE A 73 -12.17 -1.15 -7.10
C PHE A 73 -12.38 -1.78 -8.48
N LEU A 74 -12.09 -1.08 -9.59
CA LEU A 74 -12.26 -1.62 -10.95
C LEU A 74 -11.19 -2.66 -11.32
N LYS A 75 -10.08 -2.76 -10.57
CA LYS A 75 -9.18 -3.92 -10.66
C LYS A 75 -9.78 -5.20 -10.05
N HIS A 76 -10.87 -5.04 -9.29
CA HIS A 76 -11.66 -6.08 -8.64
C HIS A 76 -13.15 -5.88 -9.02
N GLU A 77 -13.44 -5.96 -10.32
CA GLU A 77 -14.70 -5.50 -10.94
C GLU A 77 -16.01 -6.07 -10.35
N GLU A 78 -15.99 -7.19 -9.64
CA GLU A 78 -17.20 -7.78 -9.02
C GLU A 78 -17.56 -7.19 -7.64
N VAL A 79 -16.69 -6.36 -7.06
CA VAL A 79 -16.69 -6.20 -5.59
C VAL A 79 -17.45 -4.94 -5.14
N THR A 80 -17.70 -3.94 -6.00
CA THR A 80 -18.29 -2.64 -5.58
C THR A 80 -19.76 -2.69 -5.15
N SER A 81 -20.58 -3.60 -5.67
CA SER A 81 -21.98 -3.77 -5.24
C SER A 81 -22.13 -4.63 -3.97
N TYR A 82 -21.08 -5.39 -3.60
CA TYR A 82 -21.06 -6.31 -2.44
C TYR A 82 -20.15 -5.83 -1.30
N LEU A 83 -19.33 -4.81 -1.53
CA LEU A 83 -18.40 -4.23 -0.56
C LEU A 83 -19.17 -3.48 0.52
N LYS A 84 -19.45 -4.16 1.63
CA LYS A 84 -19.87 -3.56 2.92
C LYS A 84 -18.73 -2.75 3.55
N ILE A 85 -18.11 -1.84 2.81
CA ILE A 85 -17.02 -0.98 3.29
C ILE A 85 -17.59 -0.05 4.35
N ARG A 86 -17.19 -0.26 5.60
CA ARG A 86 -17.43 0.69 6.68
C ARG A 86 -16.37 1.78 6.61
N ARG A 87 -16.81 2.99 6.26
CA ARG A 87 -15.94 4.16 6.22
C ARG A 87 -15.81 4.72 7.64
N TRP A 88 -14.59 4.83 8.12
CA TRP A 88 -14.28 5.49 9.39
C TRP A 88 -13.58 6.80 9.09
N TYR A 89 -14.02 7.89 9.72
CA TYR A 89 -13.31 9.15 9.70
C TYR A 89 -12.39 9.21 10.92
N THR A 90 -11.11 9.45 10.71
CA THR A 90 -10.21 9.85 11.79
C THR A 90 -10.57 11.29 12.17
N SER A 91 -11.37 11.48 13.23
CA SER A 91 -11.44 12.80 13.88
C SER A 91 -10.08 13.11 14.48
N GLY A 92 -9.69 14.39 14.60
CA GLY A 92 -8.36 14.82 15.05
C GLY A 92 -7.91 14.34 16.45
N TYR A 93 -8.71 13.52 17.13
CA TYR A 93 -8.42 12.89 18.41
C TYR A 93 -8.40 11.34 18.38
N MET A 94 -8.61 10.71 17.22
CA MET A 94 -8.45 9.26 17.03
C MET A 94 -7.10 9.00 16.37
N SER A 95 -6.02 9.09 17.16
CA SER A 95 -4.73 8.53 16.78
C SER A 95 -4.85 7.00 16.77
N MET A 96 -5.24 6.45 15.62
CA MET A 96 -4.78 5.10 15.26
C MET A 96 -3.27 5.02 15.54
N PRO A 97 -2.69 3.85 15.85
CA PRO A 97 -1.24 3.69 15.87
C PRO A 97 -0.71 3.77 14.43
N ASN A 98 -0.78 4.97 13.84
CA ASN A 98 -0.51 5.31 12.46
C ASN A 98 0.98 5.36 12.15
N GLY A 99 1.86 5.10 13.13
CA GLY A 99 3.30 5.19 12.94
C GLY A 99 3.84 4.34 11.79
N LYS A 100 3.19 3.22 11.41
CA LYS A 100 3.58 2.45 10.21
C LYS A 100 3.24 3.19 8.91
N VAL A 101 2.04 3.76 8.82
CA VAL A 101 1.56 4.52 7.66
C VAL A 101 2.33 5.83 7.54
N GLU A 102 2.50 6.57 8.63
CA GLU A 102 3.28 7.80 8.68
C GLU A 102 4.75 7.57 8.29
N ARG A 103 5.35 6.45 8.73
CA ARG A 103 6.70 6.06 8.27
C ARG A 103 6.74 5.81 6.77
N LYS A 104 5.74 5.12 6.21
CA LYS A 104 5.63 4.88 4.76
C LYS A 104 5.43 6.18 3.97
N HIS A 105 4.61 7.11 4.47
CA HIS A 105 4.45 8.42 3.83
C HIS A 105 5.74 9.25 3.87
N ARG A 106 6.47 9.23 4.99
CA ARG A 106 7.79 9.89 5.08
C ARG A 106 8.82 9.27 4.13
N GLU A 107 8.84 7.94 4.04
CA GLU A 107 9.71 7.20 3.13
C GLU A 107 9.39 7.54 1.65
N LEU A 108 8.10 7.63 1.30
CA LEU A 108 7.62 8.07 -0.01
C LEU A 108 8.06 9.50 -0.32
N ALA A 109 7.80 10.44 0.59
CA ALA A 109 8.15 11.84 0.40
C ALA A 109 9.67 12.03 0.21
N TYR A 110 10.47 11.33 1.01
CA TYR A 110 11.93 11.38 0.91
C TYR A 110 12.43 10.88 -0.44
N MET A 111 12.01 9.67 -0.86
CA MET A 111 12.45 9.13 -2.15
C MET A 111 11.94 9.96 -3.32
N LEU A 112 10.67 10.38 -3.31
CA LEU A 112 10.13 11.21 -4.37
C LEU A 112 10.88 12.54 -4.47
N GLY A 113 11.26 13.13 -3.32
CA GLY A 113 12.11 14.32 -3.27
C GLY A 113 13.44 14.13 -4.00
N ILE A 114 14.13 13.01 -3.77
CA ILE A 114 15.40 12.68 -4.45
C ILE A 114 15.21 12.59 -5.97
N TYR A 115 14.21 11.82 -6.43
CA TYR A 115 13.98 11.64 -7.88
C TYR A 115 13.51 12.93 -8.57
N SER A 116 12.90 13.84 -7.82
CA SER A 116 12.36 15.09 -8.35
C SER A 116 13.36 16.26 -8.32
N MET A 117 14.57 16.09 -7.78
CA MET A 117 15.57 17.18 -7.71
C MET A 117 15.97 17.71 -9.08
N GLN A 118 16.07 16.85 -10.10
CA GLN A 118 16.51 17.23 -11.44
C GLN A 118 15.37 17.75 -12.32
N LYS A 119 14.17 17.17 -12.17
CA LYS A 119 12.97 17.54 -12.94
C LYS A 119 11.76 17.62 -12.01
N PRO A 120 11.60 18.72 -11.25
CA PRO A 120 10.56 18.84 -10.25
C PRO A 120 9.16 18.66 -10.85
N ASN A 121 8.90 19.16 -12.06
CA ASN A 121 7.57 19.07 -12.70
C ASN A 121 7.25 17.67 -13.29
N HIS A 122 8.14 16.68 -13.13
CA HIS A 122 7.94 15.30 -13.59
C HIS A 122 7.99 14.29 -12.44
N TRP A 123 7.68 14.75 -11.22
CA TRP A 123 7.62 13.88 -10.05
C TRP A 123 6.58 12.76 -10.24
N ASP A 124 5.47 13.05 -10.94
CA ASP A 124 4.39 12.13 -11.25
C ASP A 124 4.82 10.97 -12.15
N ASP A 125 5.72 11.23 -13.10
CA ASP A 125 6.34 10.20 -13.93
C ASP A 125 7.25 9.27 -13.11
N ASN A 126 7.87 9.79 -12.04
CA ASN A 126 8.78 9.04 -11.17
C ASN A 126 8.06 8.24 -10.08
N LEU A 127 6.84 8.65 -9.71
CA LEU A 127 6.07 8.09 -8.62
C LEU A 127 5.91 6.55 -8.69
N PRO A 128 5.59 5.93 -9.85
CA PRO A 128 5.47 4.47 -9.95
C PRO A 128 6.77 3.73 -9.61
N PHE A 129 7.93 4.30 -9.98
CA PHE A 129 9.23 3.70 -9.67
C PHE A 129 9.55 3.78 -8.18
N VAL A 130 9.22 4.91 -7.55
CA VAL A 130 9.39 5.09 -6.09
C VAL A 130 8.49 4.13 -5.32
N VAL A 131 7.21 4.01 -5.70
CA VAL A 131 6.27 3.07 -5.10
C VAL A 131 6.76 1.63 -5.25
N PHE A 132 7.27 1.28 -6.43
CA PHE A 132 7.86 -0.04 -6.66
C PHE A 132 9.07 -0.29 -5.75
N ALA A 133 9.98 0.67 -5.60
CA ALA A 133 11.10 0.57 -4.68
C ALA A 133 10.61 0.32 -3.24
N ILE A 134 9.69 1.15 -2.72
CA ILE A 134 9.11 1.01 -1.37
C ILE A 134 8.50 -0.37 -1.13
N ASN A 135 7.78 -0.90 -2.12
CA ASN A 135 7.10 -2.18 -2.00
C ASN A 135 8.04 -3.38 -2.13
N THR A 136 9.25 -3.19 -2.64
CA THR A 136 10.25 -4.25 -2.83
C THR A 136 11.35 -4.23 -1.77
N VAL A 137 11.32 -3.28 -0.84
CA VAL A 137 12.18 -3.26 0.35
C VAL A 137 11.67 -4.24 1.40
N TYR A 138 12.60 -4.99 2.00
CA TYR A 138 12.31 -5.96 3.06
C TYR A 138 11.76 -5.27 4.31
N SER A 139 10.67 -5.82 4.87
CA SER A 139 10.10 -5.37 6.15
C SER A 139 10.28 -6.43 7.22
N ALA A 140 11.06 -6.12 8.26
CA ALA A 140 11.27 -7.02 9.39
C ALA A 140 9.97 -7.38 10.12
N THR A 141 8.97 -6.49 10.11
CA THR A 141 7.64 -6.77 10.69
C THR A 141 6.87 -7.80 9.88
N LEU A 142 6.96 -7.76 8.56
CA LEU A 142 6.30 -8.73 7.70
C LEU A 142 7.08 -10.04 7.59
N GLY A 143 8.41 -9.97 7.75
CA GLY A 143 9.32 -11.08 7.46
C GLY A 143 9.60 -11.25 5.95
N ASP A 144 9.13 -10.32 5.12
CA ASP A 144 9.37 -10.27 3.67
C ASP A 144 9.07 -8.85 3.15
N THR A 145 9.13 -8.67 1.83
CA THR A 145 8.74 -7.44 1.12
C THR A 145 7.22 -7.32 1.00
N PRO A 146 6.64 -6.10 1.08
CA PRO A 146 5.22 -5.89 0.80
C PRO A 146 4.77 -6.50 -0.53
N PHE A 147 5.60 -6.38 -1.57
CA PHE A 147 5.34 -6.95 -2.89
C PHE A 147 5.22 -8.47 -2.86
N PHE A 148 6.13 -9.16 -2.16
CA PHE A 148 6.04 -10.60 -2.01
C PHE A 148 4.81 -11.01 -1.20
N ILE A 149 4.48 -10.31 -0.10
CA ILE A 149 3.28 -10.66 0.67
C ILE A 149 2.02 -10.52 -0.20
N GLN A 150 1.91 -9.44 -0.98
CA GLN A 150 0.76 -9.22 -1.84
C GLN A 150 0.70 -10.17 -3.06
N HIS A 151 1.83 -10.43 -3.70
CA HIS A 151 1.88 -11.13 -4.99
C HIS A 151 2.45 -12.54 -4.89
N LEU A 152 2.91 -12.99 -3.72
CA LEU A 152 3.55 -14.28 -3.42
C LEU A 152 4.66 -14.67 -4.40
N ARG A 153 5.31 -13.66 -4.96
CA ARG A 153 6.43 -13.76 -5.87
C ARG A 153 7.28 -12.51 -5.71
N HIS A 154 8.58 -12.65 -5.86
CA HIS A 154 9.44 -11.49 -6.00
C HIS A 154 9.15 -10.82 -7.35
N PRO A 155 9.30 -9.49 -7.43
CA PRO A 155 9.17 -8.80 -8.70
C PRO A 155 10.16 -9.40 -9.70
N LYS A 156 9.71 -9.64 -10.94
CA LYS A 156 10.64 -9.98 -12.02
C LYS A 156 11.15 -8.66 -12.59
N ILE A 157 12.38 -8.29 -12.26
CA ILE A 157 13.07 -7.15 -12.89
C ILE A 157 13.74 -7.69 -14.15
N CYS A 158 13.70 -6.93 -15.26
CA CYS A 158 14.23 -7.39 -16.56
C CYS A 158 15.68 -7.89 -16.50
N THR A 159 16.47 -7.45 -15.51
CA THR A 159 17.86 -7.87 -15.26
C THR A 159 17.99 -9.25 -14.60
N GLU A 160 16.95 -9.76 -13.91
CA GLU A 160 16.98 -11.01 -13.14
C GLU A 160 16.35 -12.20 -13.89
N SER A 161 15.76 -11.98 -15.06
CA SER A 161 15.05 -13.02 -15.84
C SER A 161 15.97 -14.11 -16.44
N ILE A 162 17.29 -14.00 -16.26
CA ILE A 162 18.26 -14.96 -16.80
C ILE A 162 18.56 -16.01 -15.72
N GLY A 163 17.73 -17.06 -15.60
CA GLY A 163 18.26 -18.35 -15.14
C GLY A 163 17.54 -19.14 -14.03
N ASN A 164 16.47 -18.62 -13.39
CA ASN A 164 15.82 -19.33 -12.26
C ASN A 164 14.30 -19.49 -12.42
N GLU A 165 13.83 -19.98 -13.57
CA GLU A 165 12.41 -20.31 -13.73
C GLU A 165 12.07 -21.69 -13.13
N ARG A 166 11.23 -21.71 -12.09
CA ARG A 166 10.62 -22.96 -11.60
C ARG A 166 9.68 -23.51 -12.67
N LYS A 167 9.91 -24.76 -13.08
CA LYS A 167 9.04 -25.47 -14.03
C LYS A 167 7.80 -25.99 -13.30
N TYR A 168 6.61 -25.64 -13.79
CA TYR A 168 5.33 -26.17 -13.33
C TYR A 168 4.77 -27.08 -14.43
N TYR A 169 4.30 -28.27 -14.05
CA TYR A 169 3.85 -29.27 -15.02
C TYR A 169 2.38 -29.09 -15.44
N ASN A 170 1.55 -28.46 -14.61
CA ASN A 170 0.17 -28.10 -14.93
C ASN A 170 -0.33 -26.90 -14.11
N LEU A 171 -1.46 -26.33 -14.54
CA LEU A 171 -2.05 -25.13 -13.95
C LEU A 171 -2.60 -25.38 -12.52
N ASP A 172 -3.08 -26.58 -12.22
CA ASP A 172 -3.66 -26.90 -10.91
C ASP A 172 -2.58 -27.01 -9.83
N GLN A 173 -1.44 -27.63 -10.15
CA GLN A 173 -0.26 -27.66 -9.30
C GLN A 173 0.22 -26.23 -9.00
N TYR A 174 0.29 -25.39 -10.02
CA TYR A 174 0.64 -23.97 -9.85
C TYR A 174 -0.36 -23.25 -8.93
N LYS A 175 -1.67 -23.41 -9.15
CA LYS A 175 -2.72 -22.80 -8.31
C LYS A 175 -2.63 -23.27 -6.85
N GLN A 176 -2.52 -24.58 -6.62
CA GLN A 176 -2.47 -25.15 -5.26
C GLN A 176 -1.24 -24.67 -4.49
N GLU A 177 -0.07 -24.66 -5.12
CA GLU A 177 1.17 -24.16 -4.51
C GLU A 177 1.05 -22.67 -4.16
N ARG A 178 0.43 -21.87 -5.03
CA ARG A 178 0.17 -20.45 -4.80
C ARG A 178 -0.78 -20.22 -3.62
N VAL A 179 -1.88 -20.97 -3.54
CA VAL A 179 -2.84 -20.88 -2.43
C VAL A 179 -2.20 -21.32 -1.11
N MET A 180 -1.40 -22.39 -1.11
CA MET A 180 -0.72 -22.87 0.09
C MET A 180 0.30 -21.85 0.60
N ARG A 181 1.09 -21.26 -0.31
CA ARG A 181 2.00 -20.15 0.03
C ARG A 181 1.27 -18.94 0.58
N MET A 182 0.12 -18.59 0.00
CA MET A 182 -0.71 -17.50 0.47
C MET A 182 -1.09 -17.70 1.93
N LYS A 183 -1.71 -18.84 2.24
CA LYS A 183 -2.16 -19.17 3.60
C LYS A 183 -1.00 -19.13 4.59
N LYS A 184 0.14 -19.72 4.25
CA LYS A 184 1.33 -19.74 5.11
C LYS A 184 1.91 -18.35 5.34
N ALA A 185 2.04 -17.54 4.29
CA ALA A 185 2.55 -16.18 4.40
C ALA A 185 1.60 -15.30 5.24
N MET A 186 0.29 -15.41 5.00
CA MET A 186 -0.71 -14.68 5.75
C MET A 186 -0.70 -15.02 7.24
N GLU A 187 -0.63 -16.31 7.57
CA GLU A 187 -0.55 -16.77 8.96
C GLU A 187 0.72 -16.25 9.66
N GLN A 188 1.85 -16.24 8.96
CA GLN A 188 3.10 -15.70 9.51
C GLN A 188 3.02 -14.19 9.76
N VAL A 189 2.46 -13.44 8.81
CA VAL A 189 2.26 -12.00 8.93
C VAL A 189 1.33 -11.68 10.11
N ALA A 190 0.19 -12.37 10.21
CA ALA A 190 -0.74 -12.19 11.33
C ALA A 190 -0.04 -12.40 12.69
N LYS A 191 0.70 -13.52 12.84
CA LYS A 191 1.48 -13.80 14.05
C LYS A 191 2.54 -12.72 14.36
N ASN A 192 3.20 -12.18 13.33
CA ASN A 192 4.21 -11.14 13.51
C ASN A 192 3.58 -9.80 13.91
N LEU A 193 2.42 -9.48 13.35
CA LEU A 193 1.68 -8.26 13.67
C LEU A 193 1.14 -8.30 15.11
N GLU A 194 0.59 -9.44 15.56
CA GLU A 194 0.18 -9.65 16.95
C GLU A 194 1.35 -9.42 17.92
N LYS A 195 2.51 -10.04 17.66
CA LYS A 195 3.71 -9.87 18.48
C LYS A 195 4.19 -8.41 18.53
N ALA A 196 4.06 -7.68 17.43
CA ALA A 196 4.51 -6.29 17.34
C ALA A 196 3.61 -5.30 18.11
N MET A 197 2.38 -5.69 18.46
CA MET A 197 1.43 -4.86 19.21
C MET A 197 1.46 -5.10 20.73
N VAL A 198 2.05 -6.22 21.18
CA VAL A 198 2.21 -6.57 22.61
C VAL A 198 3.50 -5.96 23.21
N LYS A 199 4.40 -5.42 22.38
CA LYS A 199 5.61 -4.68 22.78
C LYS A 199 5.37 -3.18 22.83
#